data_AF-B9TJ96-F1
#
_entry.id   AF-B9TJ96-F1
#
_cell.length_a   1.000
_cell.length_b   1.000
_cell.length_c   1.000
_cell.angle_alpha   90.00
_cell.angle_beta   90.00
_cell.angle_gamma   90.00
#
_symmetry.space_group_name_H-M   'P 1'
#
loop_
_entity.id
_entity.type
_entity.pdbx_description
1 polymer ?
#
loop_
_entity_poly.entity_id
_entity_poly.type
_entity_poly.pdbx_seq_one_letter_code
_entity_poly.pdbx_strand_id
1 'polypeptide(L)'
;ALLQLKPQQLLAESPVQDAFSSEQPVWVVSATRMTEEAFWRDSALGRSLKRHMQQDKRLMPVVAYENTRGLSQVFNEAIAAAPDQALLVLIHDDVWLDENTFVQTILRGLDHYDVIGIAGNARIQPGQPGWCFVDLQFTWDDAKYLRGAVSHSQHAFGPASSYGDVSGECQLMDGVFLAAHKQTLLQSGVRFDQQFEFHFYDLDFCRTATRAGLKLGVWPVRMTHQSGGAFGSARWRETYLSYHQKWEATPVAQTTSPAMQAAMSEVFDLALHAQQQGDFVTATQLYQEILAVDAQHALATHNLGLIYWQNQQPAEALRLLAQAYALAPAQWQLLSSYLTALKHSDAAVELEQVFTQAMNNGQHTQALHALIQDWQLPVQTLAAQP
;
A
#
# COMPACT_ATOMS: atom_id res chain seq x y z
N ALA A 1 19.61 -2.60 -4.61
CA ALA A 1 19.08 -1.97 -3.38
C ALA A 1 19.82 -2.40 -2.10
N LEU A 2 20.17 -3.69 -1.91
CA LEU A 2 20.85 -4.17 -0.69
C LEU A 2 22.26 -3.58 -0.45
N LEU A 3 22.95 -3.12 -1.50
CA LEU A 3 24.33 -2.60 -1.42
C LEU A 3 24.50 -1.22 -0.75
N GLN A 4 23.43 -0.58 -0.28
CA GLN A 4 23.48 0.73 0.39
C GLN A 4 23.05 0.71 1.86
N LEU A 5 22.66 -0.44 2.42
CA LEU A 5 22.21 -0.54 3.81
C LEU A 5 23.40 -0.72 4.75
N LYS A 6 23.34 -0.09 5.92
CA LYS A 6 24.27 -0.38 7.02
C LYS A 6 23.98 -1.78 7.60
N PRO A 7 24.97 -2.50 8.16
CA PRO A 7 24.75 -3.81 8.75
C PRO A 7 23.60 -3.87 9.77
N GLN A 8 23.42 -2.82 10.58
CA GLN A 8 22.36 -2.72 11.59
C GLN A 8 20.94 -2.65 10.98
N GLN A 9 20.85 -2.20 9.73
CA GLN A 9 19.59 -2.03 9.01
C GLN A 9 19.13 -3.32 8.34
N LEU A 10 20.02 -4.29 8.15
CA LEU A 10 19.66 -5.64 7.77
C LEU A 10 18.93 -6.32 8.93
N LEU A 11 18.16 -7.37 8.63
CA LEU A 11 17.63 -8.22 9.70
C LEU A 11 18.80 -8.78 10.51
N ALA A 12 18.75 -8.63 11.82
CA ALA A 12 19.76 -9.22 12.70
C ALA A 12 19.93 -10.71 12.39
N GLU A 13 21.18 -11.14 12.19
CA GLU A 13 21.48 -12.56 11.95
C GLU A 13 21.05 -13.38 13.16
N SER A 14 20.12 -14.32 12.93
CA SER A 14 19.62 -15.17 13.99
C SER A 14 20.56 -16.37 14.15
N PRO A 15 20.98 -16.75 15.38
CA PRO A 15 21.99 -17.81 15.63
C PRO A 15 21.47 -19.25 15.39
N VAL A 16 20.54 -19.43 14.46
CA VAL A 16 19.60 -20.56 14.40
C VAL A 16 20.26 -21.90 14.05
N GLN A 17 21.40 -21.89 13.36
CA GLN A 17 21.92 -23.13 12.75
C GLN A 17 22.37 -24.20 13.77
N ASP A 18 22.77 -23.83 14.99
CA ASP A 18 23.35 -24.77 15.95
C ASP A 18 22.47 -25.10 17.19
N ALA A 19 21.35 -24.39 17.42
CA ALA A 19 20.67 -24.43 18.72
C ALA A 19 19.32 -25.19 18.79
N PHE A 20 18.67 -25.50 17.66
CA PHE A 20 17.30 -26.03 17.66
C PHE A 20 17.16 -27.29 16.81
N SER A 21 17.63 -28.43 17.34
CA SER A 21 17.46 -29.72 16.65
C SER A 21 16.11 -30.40 16.90
N SER A 22 15.21 -29.85 17.74
CA SER A 22 13.92 -30.50 18.03
C SER A 22 12.67 -29.60 18.20
N GLU A 23 12.77 -28.28 18.35
CA GLU A 23 11.60 -27.41 18.55
C GLU A 23 11.43 -26.36 17.44
N GLN A 24 10.18 -26.11 17.04
CA GLN A 24 9.81 -25.10 16.04
C GLN A 24 10.24 -23.69 16.49
N PRO A 25 11.12 -22.99 15.75
CA PRO A 25 11.54 -21.64 16.10
C PRO A 25 10.41 -20.64 15.79
N VAL A 26 10.31 -19.62 16.64
CA VAL A 26 9.33 -18.54 16.52
C VAL A 26 10.07 -17.24 16.23
N TRP A 27 10.06 -16.83 14.97
CA TRP A 27 10.68 -15.59 14.53
C TRP A 27 9.76 -14.42 14.82
N VAL A 28 10.13 -13.60 15.80
CA VAL A 28 9.46 -12.34 16.11
C VAL A 28 10.12 -11.24 15.28
N VAL A 29 9.48 -10.94 14.16
CA VAL A 29 9.99 -10.03 13.12
C VAL A 29 9.45 -8.63 13.36
N SER A 30 10.35 -7.65 13.44
CA SER A 30 9.98 -6.25 13.60
C SER A 30 10.96 -5.33 12.89
N ALA A 31 10.59 -4.05 12.76
CA ALA A 31 11.47 -3.02 12.25
C ALA A 31 11.33 -1.77 13.12
N THR A 32 12.44 -1.14 13.46
CA THR A 32 12.46 0.01 14.36
C THR A 32 13.41 1.08 13.85
N ARG A 33 13.06 2.35 14.09
CA ARG A 33 13.97 3.48 13.84
C ARG A 33 15.04 3.61 14.93
N MET A 34 14.90 2.89 16.03
CA MET A 34 15.84 2.90 17.14
C MET A 34 17.13 2.16 16.79
N THR A 35 18.22 2.51 17.47
CA THR A 35 19.39 1.62 17.55
C THR A 35 19.01 0.34 18.28
N GLU A 36 19.79 -0.72 18.13
CA GLU A 36 19.57 -1.97 18.85
C GLU A 36 19.52 -1.77 20.37
N GLU A 37 20.46 -1.02 20.93
CA GLU A 37 20.50 -0.75 22.37
C GLU A 37 19.23 -0.02 22.84
N ALA A 38 18.79 1.00 22.08
CA ALA A 38 17.60 1.78 22.40
C ALA A 38 16.32 0.93 22.23
N PHE A 39 16.22 0.09 21.20
CA PHE A 39 15.10 -0.84 21.05
C PHE A 39 14.95 -1.72 22.29
N TRP A 40 16.03 -2.37 22.71
CA TRP A 40 16.00 -3.26 23.85
C TRP A 40 15.77 -2.56 25.20
N ARG A 41 16.15 -1.29 25.31
CA ARG A 41 16.01 -0.51 26.54
C ARG A 41 14.65 0.18 26.64
N ASP A 42 14.17 0.76 25.54
CA ASP A 42 13.12 1.77 25.53
C ASP A 42 11.84 1.32 24.82
N SER A 43 11.93 0.53 23.75
CA SER A 43 10.73 0.11 22.98
C SER A 43 9.83 -0.83 23.80
N ALA A 44 8.52 -0.77 23.54
CA ALA A 44 7.55 -1.65 24.17
C ALA A 44 7.81 -3.12 23.84
N LEU A 45 8.09 -3.42 22.56
CA LEU A 45 8.37 -4.78 22.11
C LEU A 45 9.66 -5.29 22.74
N GLY A 46 10.77 -4.56 22.63
CA GLY A 46 12.07 -4.98 23.16
C GLY A 46 12.03 -5.23 24.67
N ARG A 47 11.34 -4.39 25.44
CA ARG A 47 11.20 -4.55 26.90
C ARG A 47 10.36 -5.78 27.27
N SER A 48 9.23 -5.99 26.61
CA SER A 48 8.34 -7.12 26.91
C SER A 48 8.89 -8.45 26.39
N LEU A 49 9.48 -8.46 25.18
CA LEU A 49 10.03 -9.64 24.54
C LEU A 49 11.19 -10.25 25.32
N LYS A 50 12.05 -9.45 25.96
CA LYS A 50 13.12 -9.93 26.85
C LYS A 50 12.59 -10.90 27.93
N ARG A 51 11.46 -10.56 28.55
CA ARG A 51 10.82 -11.41 29.57
C ARG A 51 10.28 -12.69 28.94
N HIS A 52 9.63 -12.61 27.79
CA HIS A 52 9.07 -13.78 27.10
C HIS A 52 10.16 -14.75 26.62
N MET A 53 11.30 -14.26 26.12
CA MET A 53 12.45 -15.08 25.74
C MET A 53 13.13 -15.79 26.93
N GLN A 54 12.93 -15.30 28.15
CA GLN A 54 13.36 -16.02 29.35
C GLN A 54 12.45 -17.22 29.65
N GLN A 55 11.16 -17.12 29.30
CA GLN A 55 10.14 -18.15 29.53
C GLN A 55 10.07 -19.19 28.40
N ASP A 56 10.26 -18.76 27.15
CA ASP A 56 10.18 -19.62 25.97
C ASP A 56 11.41 -19.40 25.07
N LYS A 57 12.26 -20.42 24.99
CA LYS A 57 13.52 -20.37 24.24
C LYS A 57 13.32 -20.41 22.73
N ARG A 58 12.13 -20.73 22.25
CA ARG A 58 11.81 -20.75 20.81
C ARG A 58 11.68 -19.34 20.23
N LEU A 59 11.49 -18.31 21.07
CA LEU A 59 11.34 -16.92 20.63
C LEU A 59 12.69 -16.35 20.17
N MET A 60 12.75 -16.00 18.88
CA MET A 60 13.92 -15.46 18.21
C MET A 60 13.60 -14.08 17.66
N PRO A 61 14.12 -13.00 18.26
CA PRO A 61 13.94 -11.65 17.72
C PRO A 61 14.71 -11.51 16.40
N VAL A 62 14.03 -11.02 15.37
CA VAL A 62 14.60 -10.75 14.05
C VAL A 62 14.20 -9.33 13.67
N VAL A 63 15.02 -8.37 14.09
CA VAL A 63 14.69 -6.94 14.04
C VAL A 63 15.61 -6.23 13.06
N ALA A 64 15.04 -5.38 12.20
CA ALA A 64 15.78 -4.37 11.45
C ALA A 64 15.88 -3.09 12.29
N TYR A 65 17.09 -2.74 12.74
CA TYR A 65 17.35 -1.53 13.53
C TYR A 65 17.70 -0.34 12.65
N GLU A 66 17.54 0.88 13.17
CA GLU A 66 17.75 2.12 12.41
C GLU A 66 17.06 2.08 11.02
N ASN A 67 15.89 1.44 10.97
CA ASN A 67 15.26 1.04 9.73
C ASN A 67 14.70 2.25 8.98
N THR A 68 15.02 2.30 7.69
CA THR A 68 14.53 3.31 6.74
C THR A 68 13.71 2.70 5.60
N ARG A 69 13.39 1.41 5.69
CA ARG A 69 12.72 0.62 4.65
C ARG A 69 11.25 0.38 4.99
N GLY A 70 10.40 0.11 4.00
CA GLY A 70 9.03 -0.32 4.22
C GLY A 70 8.92 -1.66 4.94
N LEU A 71 7.86 -1.84 5.74
CA LEU A 71 7.59 -3.06 6.50
C LEU A 71 7.39 -4.27 5.58
N SER A 72 6.72 -4.09 4.45
CA SER A 72 6.53 -5.13 3.42
C SER A 72 7.86 -5.74 2.94
N GLN A 73 8.88 -4.90 2.73
CA GLN A 73 10.22 -5.36 2.37
C GLN A 73 10.83 -6.18 3.51
N VAL A 74 10.84 -5.64 4.74
CA VAL A 74 11.43 -6.31 5.91
C VAL A 74 10.76 -7.66 6.17
N PHE A 75 9.43 -7.73 6.10
CA PHE A 75 8.68 -8.97 6.32
C PHE A 75 8.92 -10.00 5.22
N ASN A 76 9.02 -9.57 3.95
CA ASN A 76 9.37 -10.49 2.85
C ASN A 76 10.79 -11.05 3.00
N GLU A 77 11.77 -10.24 3.42
CA GLU A 77 13.12 -10.70 3.70
C GLU A 77 13.13 -11.74 4.83
N ALA A 78 12.34 -11.52 5.89
CA ALA A 78 12.22 -12.47 6.99
C ALA A 78 11.53 -13.77 6.55
N ILE A 79 10.46 -13.70 5.76
CA ILE A 79 9.79 -14.88 5.17
C ILE A 79 10.77 -15.69 4.33
N ALA A 80 11.64 -15.03 3.56
CA ALA A 80 12.62 -15.70 2.73
C ALA A 80 13.74 -16.36 3.55
N ALA A 81 14.22 -15.69 4.60
CA ALA A 81 15.38 -16.11 5.39
C ALA A 81 15.06 -17.10 6.52
N ALA A 82 13.83 -17.11 7.04
CA ALA A 82 13.45 -17.97 8.16
C ALA A 82 13.61 -19.47 7.84
N PRO A 83 13.85 -20.35 8.83
CA PRO A 83 13.80 -21.81 8.62
C PRO A 83 12.42 -22.27 8.13
N ASP A 84 12.36 -23.34 7.33
CA ASP A 84 11.10 -23.84 6.74
C ASP A 84 10.01 -24.13 7.79
N GLN A 85 10.42 -24.69 8.93
CA GLN A 85 9.50 -25.00 10.03
C GLN A 85 9.15 -23.78 10.90
N ALA A 86 9.62 -22.57 10.61
CA ALA A 86 9.42 -21.42 11.49
C ALA A 86 7.96 -20.97 11.59
N LEU A 87 7.57 -20.58 12.80
CA LEU A 87 6.43 -19.71 13.04
C LEU A 87 6.88 -18.26 12.88
N LEU A 88 6.22 -17.50 12.03
CA LEU A 88 6.48 -16.08 11.82
C LEU A 88 5.49 -15.25 12.62
N VAL A 89 6.01 -14.28 13.37
CA VAL A 89 5.24 -13.26 14.10
C VAL A 89 5.71 -11.90 13.62
N LEU A 90 4.92 -11.25 12.77
CA LEU A 90 5.19 -9.94 12.20
C LEU A 90 4.50 -8.90 13.09
N ILE A 91 5.28 -8.02 13.73
CA ILE A 91 4.77 -7.18 14.83
C ILE A 91 5.47 -5.81 14.87
N HIS A 92 4.73 -4.77 15.26
CA HIS A 92 5.30 -3.42 15.44
C HIS A 92 6.18 -3.33 16.69
N ASP A 93 7.12 -2.40 16.70
CA ASP A 93 8.08 -2.22 17.79
C ASP A 93 7.49 -1.52 19.03
N ASP A 94 6.35 -0.86 18.86
CA ASP A 94 5.61 -0.11 19.87
C ASP A 94 4.47 -0.94 20.52
N VAL A 95 4.63 -2.26 20.54
CA VAL A 95 3.68 -3.22 21.12
C VAL A 95 4.23 -3.89 22.38
N TRP A 96 3.48 -3.83 23.48
CA TRP A 96 3.72 -4.62 24.68
C TRP A 96 3.10 -6.02 24.54
N LEU A 97 3.91 -7.06 24.66
CA LEU A 97 3.44 -8.44 24.73
C LEU A 97 2.89 -8.76 26.14
N ASP A 98 1.57 -8.66 26.29
CA ASP A 98 0.89 -8.87 27.58
C ASP A 98 0.49 -10.34 27.81
N GLU A 99 0.33 -11.12 26.73
CA GLU A 99 -0.07 -12.52 26.78
C GLU A 99 1.02 -13.41 27.40
N ASN A 100 0.76 -13.96 28.59
CA ASN A 100 1.71 -14.81 29.32
C ASN A 100 2.00 -16.15 28.61
N THR A 101 1.05 -16.64 27.80
CA THR A 101 1.19 -17.89 27.04
C THR A 101 1.33 -17.59 25.54
N PHE A 102 2.18 -16.61 25.20
CA PHE A 102 2.25 -15.98 23.87
C PHE A 102 2.33 -17.00 22.72
N VAL A 103 3.35 -17.87 22.73
CA VAL A 103 3.55 -18.85 21.65
C VAL A 103 2.41 -19.87 21.60
N GLN A 104 1.98 -20.41 22.74
CA GLN A 104 0.88 -21.39 22.77
C GLN A 104 -0.44 -20.79 22.30
N THR A 105 -0.70 -19.51 22.60
CA THR A 105 -1.91 -18.81 22.17
C THR A 105 -1.92 -18.59 20.67
N ILE A 106 -0.79 -18.24 20.08
CA ILE A 106 -0.63 -18.11 18.62
C ILE A 106 -0.86 -19.44 17.93
N LEU A 107 -0.21 -20.51 18.40
CA LEU A 107 -0.37 -21.86 17.83
C LEU A 107 -1.83 -22.32 17.87
N ARG A 108 -2.55 -22.09 18.98
CA ARG A 108 -4.00 -22.38 19.04
C ARG A 108 -4.81 -21.60 18.02
N GLY A 109 -4.44 -20.35 17.74
CA GLY A 109 -5.09 -19.58 16.68
C GLY A 109 -4.82 -20.16 15.30
N LEU A 110 -3.58 -20.60 15.07
CA LEU A 110 -3.16 -21.21 13.80
C LEU A 110 -3.69 -22.64 13.59
N ASP A 111 -4.18 -23.30 14.63
CA ASP A 111 -4.97 -24.54 14.49
C ASP A 111 -6.34 -24.28 13.80
N HIS A 112 -6.82 -23.02 13.80
CA HIS A 112 -8.11 -22.62 13.25
C HIS A 112 -8.02 -21.81 11.94
N TYR A 113 -6.89 -21.14 11.70
CA TYR A 113 -6.67 -20.20 10.62
C TYR A 113 -5.25 -20.33 10.05
N ASP A 114 -5.07 -20.05 8.77
CA ASP A 114 -3.75 -20.04 8.13
C ASP A 114 -2.92 -18.80 8.50
N VAL A 115 -3.61 -17.69 8.77
CA VAL A 115 -3.03 -16.42 9.21
C VAL A 115 -3.92 -15.87 10.31
N ILE A 116 -3.31 -15.45 11.42
CA ILE A 116 -4.03 -14.75 12.50
C ILE A 116 -3.57 -13.31 12.68
N GLY A 117 -4.53 -12.45 13.03
CA GLY A 117 -4.32 -11.10 13.58
C GLY A 117 -5.05 -10.93 14.91
N ILE A 118 -5.05 -9.71 15.46
CA ILE A 118 -5.72 -9.40 16.75
C ILE A 118 -6.92 -8.46 16.63
N ALA A 119 -7.03 -7.76 15.50
CA ALA A 119 -8.10 -6.83 15.19
C ALA A 119 -8.35 -6.88 13.67
N GLY A 120 -9.61 -6.88 13.26
CA GLY A 120 -9.95 -7.08 11.87
C GLY A 120 -11.44 -6.96 11.57
N ASN A 121 -11.80 -7.27 10.33
CA ASN A 121 -13.15 -7.16 9.81
C ASN A 121 -13.48 -8.41 8.99
N ALA A 122 -14.65 -8.99 9.28
CA ALA A 122 -15.22 -10.17 8.64
C ALA A 122 -15.70 -9.93 7.20
N ARG A 123 -15.78 -8.67 6.76
CA ARG A 123 -16.16 -8.32 5.39
C ARG A 123 -15.22 -7.30 4.78
N ILE A 124 -15.32 -7.19 3.45
CA ILE A 124 -14.72 -6.13 2.65
C ILE A 124 -15.85 -5.29 2.06
N GLN A 125 -15.68 -3.96 2.05
CA GLN A 125 -16.55 -3.03 1.33
C GLN A 125 -15.79 -2.37 0.17
N PRO A 126 -16.49 -1.91 -0.88
CA PRO A 126 -15.86 -1.16 -1.95
C PRO A 126 -15.19 0.10 -1.43
N GLY A 127 -13.94 0.34 -1.85
CA GLY A 127 -13.16 1.52 -1.46
C GLY A 127 -12.78 1.59 0.03
N GLN A 128 -12.83 0.47 0.75
CA GLN A 128 -12.57 0.44 2.19
C GLN A 128 -11.14 0.93 2.53
N PRO A 129 -10.97 2.03 3.30
CA PRO A 129 -9.65 2.65 3.53
C PRO A 129 -8.90 2.16 4.76
N GLY A 130 -9.47 1.20 5.50
CA GLY A 130 -8.90 0.62 6.70
C GLY A 130 -9.62 -0.68 7.01
N TRP A 131 -9.07 -1.54 7.85
CA TRP A 131 -9.80 -2.74 8.26
C TRP A 131 -11.12 -2.37 8.98
N CYS A 132 -11.14 -1.26 9.73
CA CYS A 132 -12.28 -0.84 10.54
C CYS A 132 -13.20 0.21 9.90
N PHE A 133 -12.78 0.92 8.85
CA PHE A 133 -13.52 2.06 8.29
C PHE A 133 -14.27 1.69 7.03
N VAL A 134 -15.41 2.33 6.77
CA VAL A 134 -16.23 2.10 5.57
C VAL A 134 -16.04 3.17 4.48
N ASP A 135 -15.46 4.31 4.83
CA ASP A 135 -15.28 5.46 3.94
C ASP A 135 -14.05 6.32 4.33
N LEU A 136 -13.70 7.28 3.46
CA LEU A 136 -12.58 8.21 3.67
C LEU A 136 -12.83 9.28 4.74
N GLN A 137 -14.01 9.29 5.35
CA GLN A 137 -14.34 10.10 6.52
C GLN A 137 -14.04 9.34 7.82
N PHE A 138 -13.48 8.12 7.72
CA PHE A 138 -13.15 7.25 8.85
C PHE A 138 -14.38 6.84 9.67
N THR A 139 -15.53 6.67 9.00
CA THR A 139 -16.72 6.08 9.62
C THR A 139 -16.44 4.62 9.95
N TRP A 140 -16.53 4.25 11.23
CA TRP A 140 -16.37 2.86 11.69
C TRP A 140 -17.45 1.95 11.09
N ASP A 141 -17.07 0.73 10.72
CA ASP A 141 -18.02 -0.31 10.30
C ASP A 141 -18.87 -0.79 11.50
N ASP A 142 -19.98 -1.46 11.20
CA ASP A 142 -20.86 -2.06 12.20
C ASP A 142 -20.09 -3.13 13.00
N ALA A 143 -20.15 -3.04 14.34
CA ALA A 143 -19.46 -3.92 15.28
C ALA A 143 -19.72 -5.41 15.03
N LYS A 144 -20.85 -5.79 14.41
CA LYS A 144 -21.13 -7.19 14.04
C LYS A 144 -20.17 -7.75 12.98
N TYR A 145 -19.48 -6.90 12.23
CA TYR A 145 -18.47 -7.30 11.25
C TYR A 145 -17.04 -7.14 11.78
N LEU A 146 -16.83 -6.27 12.76
CA LEU A 146 -15.52 -6.10 13.38
C LEU A 146 -15.19 -7.27 14.32
N ARG A 147 -13.91 -7.58 14.47
CA ARG A 147 -13.42 -8.66 15.32
C ARG A 147 -12.21 -8.20 16.11
N GLY A 148 -12.06 -8.78 17.29
CA GLY A 148 -10.87 -8.63 18.12
C GLY A 148 -10.92 -7.52 19.15
N ALA A 149 -9.79 -7.39 19.82
CA ALA A 149 -9.55 -6.38 20.82
C ALA A 149 -8.05 -6.10 20.94
N VAL A 150 -7.69 -4.85 21.19
CA VAL A 150 -6.31 -4.45 21.50
C VAL A 150 -6.33 -3.36 22.56
N SER A 151 -5.43 -3.45 23.52
CA SER A 151 -5.27 -2.42 24.53
C SER A 151 -4.48 -1.24 23.99
N HIS A 152 -4.77 -0.03 24.47
CA HIS A 152 -4.02 1.17 24.11
C HIS A 152 -3.49 1.90 25.33
N SER A 153 -2.17 2.02 25.45
CA SER A 153 -1.50 2.74 26.54
C SER A 153 -0.02 2.89 26.23
N GLN A 154 0.63 3.88 26.86
CA GLN A 154 2.08 4.02 26.84
C GLN A 154 2.80 2.88 27.60
N HIS A 155 2.09 2.15 28.46
CA HIS A 155 2.60 1.06 29.28
C HIS A 155 1.79 -0.22 29.09
N ALA A 156 2.39 -1.37 29.42
CA ALA A 156 1.74 -2.69 29.39
C ALA A 156 0.41 -2.73 30.15
N PHE A 157 -0.48 -3.64 29.74
CA PHE A 157 -1.81 -3.84 30.34
C PHE A 157 -2.70 -2.59 30.33
N GLY A 158 -2.73 -1.90 29.19
CA GLY A 158 -3.61 -0.75 28.98
C GLY A 158 -5.11 -1.11 28.95
N PRO A 159 -6.00 -0.11 28.97
CA PRO A 159 -7.43 -0.33 28.76
C PRO A 159 -7.68 -0.97 27.39
N ALA A 160 -8.51 -2.02 27.36
CA ALA A 160 -8.83 -2.77 26.15
C ALA A 160 -9.89 -2.04 25.31
N SER A 161 -9.61 -1.83 24.03
CA SER A 161 -10.59 -1.48 23.02
C SER A 161 -11.15 -2.77 22.41
N SER A 162 -12.45 -3.00 22.53
CA SER A 162 -13.14 -4.13 21.90
C SER A 162 -13.88 -3.64 20.66
N TYR A 163 -13.72 -4.37 19.55
CA TYR A 163 -14.29 -3.97 18.26
C TYR A 163 -15.52 -4.79 17.88
N GLY A 164 -15.61 -6.03 18.35
CA GLY A 164 -16.69 -6.97 18.11
C GLY A 164 -16.38 -8.31 18.76
N ASP A 165 -16.71 -9.44 18.11
CA ASP A 165 -16.39 -10.76 18.65
C ASP A 165 -14.87 -10.91 18.85
N VAL A 166 -14.46 -11.47 20.00
CA VAL A 166 -13.03 -11.57 20.41
C VAL A 166 -12.18 -12.46 19.50
N SER A 167 -12.82 -13.32 18.71
CA SER A 167 -12.20 -14.14 17.66
C SER A 167 -13.20 -14.40 16.54
N GLY A 168 -12.69 -14.77 15.36
CA GLY A 168 -13.53 -15.15 14.22
C GLY A 168 -12.83 -14.97 12.88
N GLU A 169 -13.44 -15.51 11.83
CA GLU A 169 -12.97 -15.33 10.45
C GLU A 169 -12.94 -13.84 10.08
N CYS A 170 -11.90 -13.44 9.35
CA CYS A 170 -11.70 -12.08 8.89
C CYS A 170 -11.29 -12.06 7.42
N GLN A 171 -11.55 -10.95 6.75
CA GLN A 171 -11.13 -10.67 5.38
C GLN A 171 -10.05 -9.58 5.36
N LEU A 172 -10.04 -8.69 6.35
CA LEU A 172 -9.04 -7.64 6.56
C LEU A 172 -8.61 -7.65 8.03
N MET A 173 -7.32 -7.41 8.29
CA MET A 173 -6.76 -7.34 9.63
C MET A 173 -5.80 -6.16 9.74
N ASP A 174 -5.66 -5.63 10.95
CA ASP A 174 -4.68 -4.59 11.27
C ASP A 174 -3.25 -5.16 11.24
N GLY A 175 -2.31 -4.42 10.66
CA GLY A 175 -0.91 -4.80 10.53
C GLY A 175 -0.09 -4.77 11.83
N VAL A 176 -0.63 -4.30 12.95
CA VAL A 176 0.08 -4.26 14.26
C VAL A 176 0.61 -5.63 14.66
N PHE A 177 -0.12 -6.69 14.30
CA PHE A 177 0.25 -8.08 14.58
C PHE A 177 -0.35 -9.01 13.52
N LEU A 178 0.52 -9.78 12.87
CA LEU A 178 0.15 -10.89 11.98
C LEU A 178 1.03 -12.10 12.30
N ALA A 179 0.45 -13.29 12.39
CA ALA A 179 1.21 -14.53 12.57
C ALA A 179 0.77 -15.62 11.60
N ALA A 180 1.73 -16.40 11.11
CA ALA A 180 1.51 -17.51 10.20
C ALA A 180 2.71 -18.48 10.24
N HIS A 181 2.49 -19.74 9.86
CA HIS A 181 3.60 -20.64 9.58
C HIS A 181 4.29 -20.22 8.27
N LYS A 182 5.63 -20.17 8.26
CA LYS A 182 6.40 -19.86 7.05
C LYS A 182 5.97 -20.76 5.88
N GLN A 183 5.83 -22.06 6.14
CA GLN A 183 5.49 -23.04 5.13
C GLN A 183 4.13 -22.76 4.45
N THR A 184 3.13 -22.30 5.20
CA THR A 184 1.83 -21.89 4.66
C THR A 184 1.98 -20.73 3.68
N LEU A 185 2.78 -19.71 4.00
CA LEU A 185 3.06 -18.58 3.12
C LEU A 185 3.91 -18.98 1.90
N LEU A 186 4.85 -19.93 2.06
CA LEU A 186 5.63 -20.44 0.93
C LEU A 186 4.74 -21.19 -0.07
N GLN A 187 3.93 -22.14 0.41
CA GLN A 187 3.10 -23.02 -0.43
C GLN A 187 1.99 -22.27 -1.16
N SER A 188 1.42 -21.24 -0.53
CA SER A 188 0.40 -20.37 -1.14
C SER A 188 0.98 -19.30 -2.07
N GLY A 189 2.30 -19.08 -2.05
CA GLY A 189 2.96 -18.00 -2.79
C GLY A 189 2.67 -16.59 -2.25
N VAL A 190 2.04 -16.48 -1.07
CA VAL A 190 1.65 -15.20 -0.48
C VAL A 190 2.88 -14.42 0.00
N ARG A 191 3.00 -13.17 -0.43
CA ARG A 191 4.03 -12.21 -0.04
C ARG A 191 3.40 -10.83 0.12
N PHE A 192 4.09 -9.94 0.82
CA PHE A 192 3.71 -8.53 0.87
C PHE A 192 4.08 -7.84 -0.45
N ASP A 193 3.22 -6.97 -0.96
CA ASP A 193 3.58 -6.10 -2.07
C ASP A 193 4.42 -4.91 -1.55
N GLN A 194 5.61 -4.73 -2.12
CA GLN A 194 6.54 -3.68 -1.68
C GLN A 194 6.10 -2.26 -2.09
N GLN A 195 5.06 -2.14 -2.93
CA GLN A 195 4.40 -0.85 -3.17
C GLN A 195 3.80 -0.26 -1.88
N PHE A 196 3.41 -1.12 -0.92
CA PHE A 196 2.82 -0.70 0.34
C PHE A 196 3.85 -0.79 1.46
N GLU A 197 4.45 0.33 1.83
CA GLU A 197 5.57 0.36 2.77
C GLU A 197 5.13 0.35 4.24
N PHE A 198 4.35 1.35 4.65
CA PHE A 198 3.92 1.56 6.06
C PHE A 198 2.40 1.69 6.21
N HIS A 199 1.69 1.90 5.11
CA HIS A 199 0.23 1.98 5.06
C HIS A 199 -0.27 0.94 4.07
N PHE A 200 -1.43 0.34 4.32
CA PHE A 200 -2.13 -0.60 3.43
C PHE A 200 -1.43 -1.94 3.15
N TYR A 201 -0.21 -2.17 3.62
CA TYR A 201 0.51 -3.43 3.43
C TYR A 201 -0.22 -4.61 4.10
N ASP A 202 -0.94 -4.32 5.18
CA ASP A 202 -1.76 -5.25 5.95
C ASP A 202 -3.04 -5.63 5.19
N LEU A 203 -3.78 -4.63 4.68
CA LEU A 203 -4.98 -4.89 3.88
C LEU A 203 -4.64 -5.60 2.58
N ASP A 204 -3.57 -5.17 1.91
CA ASP A 204 -3.06 -5.79 0.70
C ASP A 204 -2.65 -7.26 0.93
N PHE A 205 -1.91 -7.52 2.01
CA PHE A 205 -1.54 -8.86 2.42
C PHE A 205 -2.77 -9.72 2.70
N CYS A 206 -3.77 -9.19 3.42
CA CYS A 206 -4.99 -9.92 3.72
C CYS A 206 -5.77 -10.31 2.46
N ARG A 207 -5.94 -9.38 1.51
CA ARG A 207 -6.59 -9.66 0.23
C ARG A 207 -5.78 -10.62 -0.64
N THR A 208 -4.46 -10.49 -0.65
CA THR A 208 -3.56 -11.42 -1.34
C THR A 208 -3.67 -12.84 -0.78
N ALA A 209 -3.66 -12.98 0.54
CA ALA A 209 -3.81 -14.25 1.23
C ALA A 209 -5.18 -14.90 0.98
N THR A 210 -6.25 -14.10 1.06
CA THR A 210 -7.62 -14.57 0.74
C THR A 210 -7.73 -15.02 -0.71
N ARG A 211 -7.17 -14.28 -1.67
CA ARG A 211 -7.15 -14.66 -3.09
C ARG A 211 -6.34 -15.94 -3.34
N ALA A 212 -5.33 -16.22 -2.51
CA ALA A 212 -4.58 -17.47 -2.54
C ALA A 212 -5.31 -18.63 -1.82
N GLY A 213 -6.52 -18.40 -1.31
CA GLY A 213 -7.34 -19.41 -0.64
C GLY A 213 -6.99 -19.65 0.83
N LEU A 214 -6.16 -18.80 1.45
CA LEU A 214 -5.85 -18.91 2.87
C LEU A 214 -7.03 -18.44 3.73
N LYS A 215 -7.23 -19.12 4.86
CA LYS A 215 -8.23 -18.80 5.86
C LYS A 215 -7.66 -17.82 6.88
N LEU A 216 -8.20 -16.60 6.90
CA LEU A 216 -7.76 -15.54 7.81
C LEU A 216 -8.70 -15.43 9.02
N GLY A 217 -8.15 -15.08 10.17
CA GLY A 217 -8.97 -14.86 11.37
C GLY A 217 -8.31 -14.02 12.43
N VAL A 218 -9.14 -13.46 13.30
CA VAL A 218 -8.66 -12.80 14.51
C VAL A 218 -8.67 -13.79 15.68
N TRP A 219 -7.62 -13.74 16.49
CA TRP A 219 -7.47 -14.56 17.68
C TRP A 219 -7.00 -13.71 18.88
N PRO A 220 -7.51 -13.95 20.11
CA PRO A 220 -7.27 -13.07 21.25
C PRO A 220 -5.87 -13.29 21.84
N VAL A 221 -4.86 -12.72 21.19
CA VAL A 221 -3.50 -12.58 21.73
C VAL A 221 -3.42 -11.24 22.45
N ARG A 222 -3.31 -11.25 23.78
CA ARG A 222 -3.31 -10.00 24.57
C ARG A 222 -2.05 -9.18 24.32
N MET A 223 -2.25 -7.92 23.95
CA MET A 223 -1.18 -6.94 23.82
C MET A 223 -1.70 -5.52 24.00
N THR A 224 -0.76 -4.62 24.30
CA THR A 224 -1.02 -3.18 24.39
C THR A 224 -0.21 -2.44 23.33
N HIS A 225 -0.89 -1.74 22.43
CA HIS A 225 -0.30 -0.95 21.36
C HIS A 225 -0.18 0.52 21.81
N GLN A 226 0.99 1.15 21.60
CA GLN A 226 1.21 2.53 21.99
C GLN A 226 0.62 3.55 21.00
N SER A 227 0.45 3.15 19.74
CA SER A 227 -0.11 3.97 18.67
C SER A 227 -1.58 3.63 18.39
N GLY A 228 -2.34 4.60 17.86
CA GLY A 228 -3.71 4.41 17.35
C GLY A 228 -3.81 4.38 15.83
N GLY A 229 -2.67 4.39 15.13
CA GLY A 229 -2.59 4.52 13.67
C GLY A 229 -2.50 5.97 13.18
N ALA A 230 -1.94 6.16 11.98
CA ALA A 230 -1.69 7.47 11.36
C ALA A 230 -2.52 7.68 10.08
N PHE A 231 -3.84 7.49 10.19
CA PHE A 231 -4.78 7.63 9.07
C PHE A 231 -4.86 9.07 8.56
N GLY A 232 -5.12 9.25 7.26
CA GLY A 232 -5.39 10.57 6.68
C GLY A 232 -4.19 11.51 6.55
N SER A 233 -2.95 11.03 6.72
CA SER A 233 -1.77 11.81 6.32
C SER A 233 -1.68 11.95 4.79
N ALA A 234 -0.85 12.86 4.27
CA ALA A 234 -0.65 13.00 2.82
C ALA A 234 -0.14 11.69 2.19
N ARG A 235 0.89 11.08 2.80
CA ARG A 235 1.43 9.79 2.37
C ARG A 235 0.39 8.66 2.42
N TRP A 236 -0.46 8.67 3.45
CA TRP A 236 -1.56 7.71 3.55
C TRP A 236 -2.56 7.89 2.39
N ARG A 237 -2.95 9.12 2.05
CA ARG A 237 -3.89 9.38 0.95
C ARG A 237 -3.32 8.95 -0.41
N GLU A 238 -2.06 9.23 -0.67
CA GLU A 238 -1.37 8.75 -1.89
C GLU A 238 -1.35 7.22 -1.98
N THR A 239 -1.03 6.57 -0.85
CA THR A 239 -0.97 5.09 -0.79
C THR A 239 -2.36 4.48 -0.91
N TYR A 240 -3.40 5.13 -0.39
CA TYR A 240 -4.79 4.72 -0.57
C TYR A 240 -5.19 4.68 -2.04
N LEU A 241 -4.82 5.69 -2.83
CA LEU A 241 -5.12 5.72 -4.28
C LEU A 241 -4.50 4.51 -5.00
N SER A 242 -3.24 4.19 -4.66
CA SER A 242 -2.55 3.00 -5.14
C SER A 242 -3.26 1.70 -4.75
N TYR A 243 -3.63 1.58 -3.48
CA TYR A 243 -4.35 0.41 -2.96
C TYR A 243 -5.72 0.23 -3.62
N HIS A 244 -6.49 1.33 -3.73
CA HIS A 244 -7.77 1.36 -4.40
C HIS A 244 -7.64 0.98 -5.88
N GLN A 245 -6.65 1.52 -6.59
CA GLN A 245 -6.40 1.15 -7.98
C GLN A 245 -6.09 -0.35 -8.14
N LYS A 246 -5.30 -0.93 -7.23
CA LYS A 246 -4.97 -2.37 -7.27
C LYS A 246 -6.20 -3.27 -7.05
N TRP A 247 -7.10 -2.88 -6.15
CA TRP A 247 -8.09 -3.79 -5.61
C TRP A 247 -9.55 -3.48 -5.96
N GLU A 248 -9.86 -2.24 -6.32
CA GLU A 248 -11.22 -1.75 -6.57
C GLU A 248 -11.41 -1.25 -8.02
N ALA A 249 -10.32 -1.09 -8.78
CA ALA A 249 -10.46 -0.83 -10.20
C ALA A 249 -11.22 -2.01 -10.81
N THR A 250 -12.39 -1.71 -11.39
CA THR A 250 -13.11 -2.67 -12.22
C THR A 250 -12.11 -3.18 -13.26
N PRO A 251 -11.97 -4.51 -13.45
CA PRO A 251 -11.17 -5.01 -14.54
C PRO A 251 -11.88 -4.60 -15.83
N VAL A 252 -11.55 -3.41 -16.34
CA VAL A 252 -11.52 -3.20 -17.77
C VAL A 252 -10.54 -4.26 -18.22
N ALA A 253 -11.03 -5.27 -18.95
CA ALA A 253 -10.26 -6.44 -19.35
C ALA A 253 -8.85 -6.03 -19.76
N GLN A 254 -7.88 -6.20 -18.86
CA GLN A 254 -6.48 -5.94 -19.17
C GLN A 254 -6.02 -7.16 -19.97
N THR A 255 -6.15 -7.04 -21.28
CA THR A 255 -5.80 -8.05 -22.28
C THR A 255 -4.28 -8.22 -22.45
N THR A 256 -3.47 -7.75 -21.51
CA THR A 256 -2.01 -7.76 -21.62
C THR A 256 -1.38 -8.47 -20.42
N SER A 257 -0.57 -9.49 -20.69
CA SER A 257 0.14 -10.26 -19.66
C SER A 257 1.19 -9.38 -18.94
N PRO A 258 1.65 -9.73 -17.73
CA PRO A 258 2.70 -8.98 -17.03
C PRO A 258 3.99 -8.80 -17.85
N ALA A 259 4.33 -9.77 -18.69
CA ALA A 259 5.46 -9.66 -19.63
C ALA A 259 5.20 -8.61 -20.73
N MET A 260 3.96 -8.51 -21.20
CA MET A 260 3.54 -7.48 -22.16
C MET A 260 3.56 -6.08 -21.53
N GLN A 261 3.15 -5.95 -20.27
CA GLN A 261 3.22 -4.68 -19.53
C GLN A 261 4.67 -4.21 -19.34
N ALA A 262 5.58 -5.11 -18.99
CA ALA A 262 7.01 -4.80 -18.88
C ALA A 262 7.61 -4.36 -20.23
N ALA A 263 7.29 -5.08 -21.32
CA ALA A 263 7.72 -4.70 -22.66
C ALA A 263 7.15 -3.34 -23.09
N MET A 264 5.87 -3.06 -22.81
CA MET A 264 5.26 -1.76 -23.09
C MET A 264 5.92 -0.63 -22.30
N SER A 265 6.33 -0.85 -21.04
CA SER A 265 7.07 0.13 -20.25
C SER A 265 8.42 0.46 -20.88
N GLU A 266 9.14 -0.56 -21.36
CA GLU A 266 10.44 -0.37 -22.05
C GLU A 266 10.27 0.42 -23.35
N VAL A 267 9.24 0.09 -24.15
CA VAL A 267 8.91 0.82 -25.38
C VAL A 267 8.51 2.27 -25.06
N PHE A 268 7.79 2.50 -23.94
CA PHE A 268 7.41 3.85 -23.50
C PHE A 268 8.64 4.69 -23.12
N ASP A 269 9.60 4.12 -22.40
CA ASP A 269 10.85 4.80 -22.03
C ASP A 269 11.68 5.16 -23.27
N LEU A 270 11.73 4.26 -24.26
CA LEU A 270 12.37 4.54 -25.56
C LEU A 270 11.66 5.68 -26.31
N ALA A 271 10.33 5.69 -26.32
CA ALA A 271 9.53 6.74 -26.94
C ALA A 271 9.78 8.11 -26.28
N LEU A 272 9.86 8.13 -24.94
CA LEU A 272 10.15 9.33 -24.18
C LEU A 272 11.57 9.84 -24.46
N HIS A 273 12.56 8.94 -24.55
CA HIS A 273 13.93 9.31 -24.89
C HIS A 273 14.02 9.91 -26.30
N ALA A 274 13.39 9.28 -27.30
CA ALA A 274 13.34 9.81 -28.66
C ALA A 274 12.67 11.19 -28.70
N GLN A 275 11.56 11.38 -27.98
CA GLN A 275 10.86 12.66 -27.89
C GLN A 275 11.74 13.75 -27.26
N GLN A 276 12.49 13.44 -26.20
CA GLN A 276 13.41 14.38 -25.55
C GLN A 276 14.56 14.81 -26.46
N GLN A 277 15.01 13.92 -27.36
CA GLN A 277 16.02 14.23 -28.37
C GLN A 277 15.46 14.98 -29.59
N GLY A 278 14.14 15.24 -29.64
CA GLY A 278 13.48 15.86 -30.78
C GLY A 278 13.25 14.92 -31.97
N ASP A 279 13.52 13.63 -31.83
CA ASP A 279 13.19 12.63 -32.84
C ASP A 279 11.71 12.24 -32.75
N PHE A 280 10.86 13.15 -33.23
CA PHE A 280 9.41 12.99 -33.18
C PHE A 280 8.89 11.89 -34.11
N VAL A 281 9.66 11.49 -35.12
CA VAL A 281 9.27 10.40 -36.02
C VAL A 281 9.32 9.09 -35.27
N THR A 282 10.46 8.79 -34.64
CA THR A 282 10.63 7.57 -33.83
C THR A 282 9.69 7.56 -32.62
N ALA A 283 9.56 8.68 -31.90
CA ALA A 283 8.67 8.76 -30.75
C ALA A 283 7.19 8.51 -31.12
N THR A 284 6.73 9.09 -32.24
CA THR A 284 5.36 8.87 -32.75
C THR A 284 5.11 7.39 -33.03
N GLN A 285 6.06 6.73 -33.71
CA GLN A 285 5.93 5.31 -34.04
C GLN A 285 5.85 4.45 -32.77
N LEU A 286 6.73 4.67 -31.81
CA LEU A 286 6.76 3.90 -30.56
C LEU A 286 5.49 4.11 -29.72
N TYR A 287 4.97 5.34 -29.63
CA TYR A 287 3.68 5.57 -28.97
C TYR A 287 2.52 4.89 -29.71
N GLN A 288 2.52 4.86 -31.03
CA GLN A 288 1.52 4.13 -31.82
C GLN A 288 1.61 2.61 -31.62
N GLU A 289 2.81 2.05 -31.49
CA GLU A 289 3.02 0.63 -31.17
C GLU A 289 2.45 0.27 -29.80
N ILE A 290 2.65 1.13 -28.78
CA ILE A 290 2.04 0.96 -27.46
C ILE A 290 0.51 1.00 -27.58
N LEU A 291 -0.04 1.97 -28.31
CA LEU A 291 -1.49 2.14 -28.47
C LEU A 291 -2.14 1.04 -29.32
N ALA A 292 -1.37 0.34 -30.17
CA ALA A 292 -1.85 -0.83 -30.89
C ALA A 292 -2.05 -2.04 -29.98
N VAL A 293 -1.28 -2.12 -28.89
CA VAL A 293 -1.38 -3.19 -27.87
C VAL A 293 -2.34 -2.81 -26.75
N ASP A 294 -2.28 -1.56 -26.28
CA ASP A 294 -3.14 -0.98 -25.26
C ASP A 294 -3.70 0.36 -25.73
N ALA A 295 -4.87 0.30 -26.34
CA ALA A 295 -5.59 1.49 -26.84
C ALA A 295 -6.03 2.45 -25.72
N GLN A 296 -5.92 2.05 -24.44
CA GLN A 296 -6.29 2.86 -23.28
C GLN A 296 -5.07 3.39 -22.52
N HIS A 297 -3.86 3.29 -23.09
CA HIS A 297 -2.64 3.79 -22.45
C HIS A 297 -2.59 5.34 -22.41
N ALA A 298 -3.04 5.91 -21.30
CA ALA A 298 -3.26 7.35 -21.14
C ALA A 298 -2.00 8.20 -21.40
N LEU A 299 -0.82 7.76 -20.92
CA LEU A 299 0.43 8.52 -21.08
C LEU A 299 0.96 8.51 -22.52
N ALA A 300 0.75 7.42 -23.25
CA ALA A 300 1.20 7.30 -24.64
C ALA A 300 0.32 8.17 -25.53
N THR A 301 -0.99 8.13 -25.28
CA THR A 301 -1.98 9.03 -25.90
C THR A 301 -1.65 10.50 -25.63
N HIS A 302 -1.31 10.84 -24.39
CA HIS A 302 -0.93 12.19 -23.99
C HIS A 302 0.34 12.69 -24.69
N ASN A 303 1.42 11.91 -24.66
CA ASN A 303 2.69 12.31 -25.24
C ASN A 303 2.63 12.37 -26.78
N LEU A 304 1.85 11.48 -27.40
CA LEU A 304 1.51 11.59 -28.81
C LEU A 304 0.77 12.89 -29.11
N GLY A 305 -0.22 13.25 -28.28
CA GLY A 305 -0.93 14.54 -28.36
C GLY A 305 0.00 15.75 -28.25
N LEU A 306 1.01 15.72 -27.37
CA LEU A 306 2.02 16.77 -27.26
C LEU A 306 2.90 16.87 -28.52
N ILE A 307 3.25 15.75 -29.15
CA ILE A 307 3.98 15.75 -30.42
C ILE A 307 3.14 16.38 -31.53
N TYR A 308 1.86 16.02 -31.64
CA TYR A 308 0.95 16.64 -32.60
C TYR A 308 0.77 18.14 -32.35
N TRP A 309 0.74 18.55 -31.09
CA TRP A 309 0.70 19.96 -30.70
C TRP A 309 1.94 20.70 -31.20
N GLN A 310 3.13 20.14 -30.95
CA GLN A 310 4.40 20.72 -31.38
C GLN A 310 4.55 20.78 -32.91
N ASN A 311 3.97 19.81 -33.62
CA ASN A 311 3.96 19.74 -35.08
C ASN A 311 2.86 20.60 -35.74
N GLN A 312 2.23 21.51 -34.99
CA GLN A 312 1.19 22.43 -35.49
C GLN A 312 -0.04 21.70 -36.06
N GLN A 313 -0.42 20.58 -35.45
CA GLN A 313 -1.65 19.84 -35.78
C GLN A 313 -2.64 19.91 -34.60
N PRO A 314 -3.24 21.10 -34.34
CA PRO A 314 -3.97 21.37 -33.10
C PRO A 314 -5.25 20.55 -32.96
N ALA A 315 -5.94 20.23 -34.05
CA ALA A 315 -7.16 19.43 -34.00
C ALA A 315 -6.89 18.01 -33.47
N GLU A 316 -5.84 17.36 -33.97
CA GLU A 316 -5.47 16.01 -33.57
C GLU A 316 -4.86 15.97 -32.16
N ALA A 317 -4.08 17.00 -31.83
CA ALA A 317 -3.53 17.19 -30.50
C ALA A 317 -4.63 17.32 -29.44
N LEU A 318 -5.62 18.18 -29.67
CA LEU A 318 -6.76 18.36 -28.75
C LEU A 318 -7.54 17.06 -28.57
N ARG A 319 -7.82 16.34 -29.66
CA ARG A 319 -8.51 15.04 -29.59
C ARG A 319 -7.77 14.04 -28.70
N LEU A 320 -6.46 13.91 -28.89
CA LEU A 320 -5.63 12.98 -28.12
C LEU A 320 -5.46 13.42 -26.65
N LEU A 321 -5.28 14.72 -26.39
CA LEU A 321 -5.15 15.24 -25.02
C LEU A 321 -6.46 15.08 -24.23
N ALA A 322 -7.61 15.34 -24.87
CA ALA A 322 -8.93 15.08 -24.28
C ALA A 322 -9.11 13.60 -23.97
N GLN A 323 -8.75 12.71 -24.91
CA GLN A 323 -8.81 11.26 -24.72
C GLN A 323 -7.90 10.81 -23.56
N ALA A 324 -6.67 11.30 -23.50
CA ALA A 324 -5.75 11.00 -22.40
C ALA A 324 -6.35 11.39 -21.05
N TYR A 325 -6.85 12.62 -20.91
CA TYR A 325 -7.47 13.08 -19.67
C TYR A 325 -8.69 12.24 -19.27
N ALA A 326 -9.53 11.86 -20.23
CA ALA A 326 -10.67 10.98 -19.98
C ALA A 326 -10.26 9.59 -19.47
N LEU A 327 -9.11 9.06 -19.91
CA LEU A 327 -8.59 7.76 -19.48
C LEU A 327 -7.99 7.80 -18.06
N ALA A 328 -7.39 8.93 -17.64
CA ALA A 328 -6.75 9.05 -16.34
C ALA A 328 -6.94 10.45 -15.71
N PRO A 329 -8.18 10.80 -15.29
CA PRO A 329 -8.52 12.16 -14.87
C PRO A 329 -7.85 12.60 -13.54
N ALA A 330 -7.35 11.64 -12.76
CA ALA A 330 -6.60 11.91 -11.52
C ALA A 330 -5.16 12.41 -11.76
N GLN A 331 -4.65 12.43 -13.00
CA GLN A 331 -3.29 12.87 -13.29
C GLN A 331 -3.25 14.33 -13.76
N TRP A 332 -2.69 15.22 -12.93
CA TRP A 332 -2.64 16.66 -13.20
C TRP A 332 -1.99 16.99 -14.54
N GLN A 333 -0.90 16.31 -14.89
CA GLN A 333 -0.14 16.61 -16.11
C GLN A 333 -1.00 16.46 -17.38
N LEU A 334 -1.94 15.50 -17.41
CA LEU A 334 -2.82 15.29 -18.56
C LEU A 334 -3.82 16.45 -18.69
N LEU A 335 -4.44 16.84 -17.57
CA LEU A 335 -5.38 17.96 -17.53
C LEU A 335 -4.68 19.28 -17.86
N SER A 336 -3.51 19.54 -17.29
CA SER A 336 -2.71 20.74 -17.53
C SER A 336 -2.36 20.92 -19.01
N SER A 337 -1.89 19.86 -19.67
CA SER A 337 -1.58 19.87 -21.11
C SER A 337 -2.83 20.14 -21.96
N TYR A 338 -3.95 19.50 -21.64
CA TYR A 338 -5.20 19.69 -22.38
C TYR A 338 -5.76 21.11 -22.23
N LEU A 339 -5.83 21.63 -21.00
CA LEU A 339 -6.25 23.01 -20.73
C LEU A 339 -5.35 24.03 -21.42
N THR A 340 -4.03 23.78 -21.41
CA THR A 340 -3.06 24.64 -22.10
C THR A 340 -3.31 24.62 -23.61
N ALA A 341 -3.53 23.46 -24.21
CA ALA A 341 -3.82 23.34 -25.63
C ALA A 341 -5.15 24.03 -26.01
N LEU A 342 -6.21 23.88 -25.20
CA LEU A 342 -7.50 24.55 -25.41
C LEU A 342 -7.38 26.07 -25.37
N LYS A 343 -6.65 26.59 -24.38
CA LYS A 343 -6.40 28.04 -24.23
C LYS A 343 -5.74 28.65 -25.48
N HIS A 344 -4.84 27.92 -26.12
CA HIS A 344 -4.12 28.40 -27.30
C HIS A 344 -4.84 28.12 -28.63
N SER A 345 -5.96 27.38 -28.62
CA SER A 345 -6.70 26.96 -29.82
C SER A 345 -8.02 27.71 -30.05
N ASP A 346 -8.24 28.84 -29.37
CA ASP A 346 -9.50 29.61 -29.40
C ASP A 346 -10.76 28.80 -28.98
N ALA A 347 -10.56 27.74 -28.20
CA ALA A 347 -11.62 26.84 -27.73
C ALA A 347 -12.17 27.26 -26.36
N ALA A 348 -12.56 28.53 -26.21
CA ALA A 348 -12.91 29.14 -24.93
C ALA A 348 -14.08 28.43 -24.21
N VAL A 349 -15.10 28.00 -24.97
CA VAL A 349 -16.28 27.30 -24.43
C VAL A 349 -15.89 25.94 -23.87
N GLU A 350 -15.08 25.17 -24.60
CA GLU A 350 -14.64 23.85 -24.17
C GLU A 350 -13.67 23.95 -22.98
N LEU A 351 -12.80 24.96 -22.98
CA LEU A 351 -11.93 25.27 -21.84
C LEU A 351 -12.75 25.48 -20.56
N GLU A 352 -13.79 26.32 -20.62
CA GLU A 352 -14.67 26.59 -19.48
C GLU A 352 -15.37 25.32 -18.99
N GLN A 353 -15.92 24.52 -19.92
CA GLN A 353 -16.59 23.26 -19.60
C GLN A 353 -15.67 22.28 -18.87
N VAL A 354 -14.43 22.11 -19.36
CA VAL A 354 -13.46 21.19 -18.76
C VAL A 354 -13.04 21.68 -17.37
N PHE A 355 -12.82 22.98 -17.19
CA PHE A 355 -12.54 23.57 -15.87
C PHE A 355 -13.67 23.30 -14.88
N THR A 356 -14.91 23.61 -15.25
CA THR A 356 -16.08 23.42 -14.38
C THR A 356 -16.30 21.95 -14.05
N GLN A 357 -16.16 21.06 -15.04
CA GLN A 357 -16.30 19.62 -14.82
C GLN A 357 -15.24 19.08 -13.86
N ALA A 358 -13.96 19.45 -14.06
CA ALA A 358 -12.87 19.02 -13.18
C ALA A 358 -13.07 19.53 -11.74
N MET A 359 -13.49 20.79 -11.58
CA MET A 359 -13.80 21.39 -10.29
C MET A 359 -14.99 20.71 -9.58
N ASN A 360 -16.10 20.47 -10.29
CA ASN A 360 -17.28 19.78 -9.75
C ASN A 360 -16.96 18.35 -9.31
N ASN A 361 -16.03 17.69 -10.00
CA ASN A 361 -15.57 16.35 -9.64
C ASN A 361 -14.51 16.36 -8.52
N GLY A 362 -14.17 17.52 -7.94
CA GLY A 362 -13.16 17.66 -6.90
C GLY A 362 -11.72 17.35 -7.36
N GLN A 363 -11.46 17.43 -8.66
CA GLN A 363 -10.16 17.08 -9.26
C GLN A 363 -9.27 18.31 -9.33
N HIS A 364 -8.02 18.18 -8.88
CA HIS A 364 -6.96 19.19 -9.05
C HIS A 364 -7.31 20.61 -8.56
N THR A 365 -8.24 20.73 -7.61
CA THR A 365 -8.87 21.99 -7.19
C THR A 365 -7.88 23.11 -6.89
N GLN A 366 -6.79 22.81 -6.17
CA GLN A 366 -5.76 23.82 -5.87
C GLN A 366 -5.01 24.30 -7.12
N ALA A 367 -4.67 23.38 -8.04
CA ALA A 367 -3.95 23.70 -9.25
C ALA A 367 -4.85 24.44 -10.28
N LEU A 368 -6.14 24.08 -10.33
CA LEU A 368 -7.13 24.79 -11.14
C LEU A 368 -7.37 26.21 -10.62
N HIS A 369 -7.45 26.41 -9.30
CA HIS A 369 -7.52 27.74 -8.70
C HIS A 369 -6.33 28.62 -9.09
N ALA A 370 -5.11 28.07 -9.07
CA ALA A 370 -3.91 28.79 -9.50
C ALA A 370 -3.98 29.17 -10.99
N LEU A 371 -4.38 28.24 -11.87
CA LEU A 371 -4.54 28.53 -13.29
C LEU A 371 -5.62 29.59 -13.58
N ILE A 372 -6.75 29.58 -12.87
CA ILE A 372 -7.80 30.59 -13.02
C ILE A 372 -7.25 31.98 -12.71
N GLN A 373 -6.43 32.12 -11.67
CA GLN A 373 -5.77 33.38 -11.31
C GLN A 373 -4.75 33.80 -12.37
N ASP A 374 -3.85 32.89 -12.74
CA ASP A 374 -2.77 33.16 -13.71
C ASP A 374 -3.32 33.51 -15.09
N TRP A 375 -4.44 32.88 -15.49
CA TRP A 375 -5.05 33.06 -16.81
C TRP A 375 -6.16 34.12 -16.82
N GLN A 376 -6.44 34.75 -15.67
CA GLN A 376 -7.46 35.79 -15.50
C GLN A 376 -8.84 35.35 -16.04
N LEU A 377 -9.19 34.08 -15.84
CA LEU A 377 -10.47 33.55 -16.29
C LEU A 377 -11.62 34.09 -15.41
N PRO A 378 -12.82 34.33 -15.98
CA PRO A 378 -13.94 34.89 -15.24
C PRO A 378 -14.37 33.97 -14.09
N VAL A 379 -14.54 34.58 -12.91
CA VAL A 379 -14.86 33.96 -11.60
C VAL A 379 -16.16 33.12 -11.61
N GLN A 380 -16.99 33.21 -12.65
CA GLN A 380 -18.16 32.32 -12.81
C GLN A 380 -17.77 30.83 -12.93
N THR A 381 -16.52 30.53 -13.31
CA THR A 381 -15.92 29.19 -13.28
C THR A 381 -15.77 28.60 -11.86
N LEU A 382 -15.90 29.41 -10.80
CA LEU A 382 -15.76 29.00 -9.39
C LEU A 382 -17.08 28.61 -8.72
N ALA A 383 -18.22 28.74 -9.41
CA ALA A 383 -19.53 28.48 -8.83
C ALA A 383 -19.95 27.01 -8.97
N ALA A 384 -19.39 26.15 -8.10
CA ALA A 384 -20.10 24.97 -7.65
C ALA A 384 -20.77 25.32 -6.30
N GLN A 385 -22.09 25.16 -6.22
CA GLN A 385 -22.88 25.37 -5.01
C GLN A 385 -22.38 24.51 -3.83
N PRO A 386 -22.65 24.93 -2.57
CA PRO A 386 -22.12 24.32 -1.34
C PRO A 386 -22.45 22.84 -1.15
#